data_AF-A0AAW1NTS4-F1
#
_entry.id   AF-A0AAW1NTS4-F1
#
_cell.length_a   1.000
_cell.length_b   1.000
_cell.length_c   1.000
_cell.angle_alpha   90.00
_cell.angle_beta   90.00
_cell.angle_gamma   90.00
#
_symmetry.space_group_name_H-M   'P 1'
#
loop_
_entity.id
_entity.type
_entity.pdbx_description
1 polymer ?
#
loop_
_entity_poly.entity_id
_entity_poly.type
_entity_poly.pdbx_seq_one_letter_code
_entity_poly.pdbx_strand_id
1 'polypeptide(L)'
;MRFIAALVLGLLVTAWTQAGAHPVQGKLRKVLARSRLEHQLERQVSTALQAWTTLHANGARPFNSSDVDDLFDRHKQAAVRLTVRNGALSATLPSETWCHSRARAVKRMFDTVVHSRGLPDGLDVVWNVDDRPLCPGSLESVHAPPLIATCTQEGFADVPGTVVEASRANVDEAALSDSLPWQTRSDVAFWAGSTTGRWLASGGRRTIDNWAELPRSRLCNISKQHPDILDAKFVKCAKCEPGVWELVTQVLGQPDPEGYPTAEGQARHKFIVDIDGEGYSGRFAEHLGNGAVHFKVETEYPTQLTQIAIPYVHYMPAYHTLFSSIEFSPQQRI
;
A
#
# COMPACT_ATOMS: atom_id res chain seq x y z
N MET A 1 23.62 8.88 6.32
CA MET A 1 22.53 7.94 6.70
C MET A 1 21.58 8.44 7.77
N ARG A 2 22.05 8.98 8.91
CA ARG A 2 21.18 9.65 9.90
C ARG A 2 20.25 10.68 9.26
N PHE A 3 20.70 11.33 8.18
CA PHE A 3 19.90 12.25 7.41
C PHE A 3 18.76 11.60 6.59
N ILE A 4 18.99 10.45 5.94
CA ILE A 4 17.93 9.71 5.24
C ILE A 4 16.89 9.22 6.26
N ALA A 5 17.32 8.77 7.44
CA ALA A 5 16.41 8.40 8.51
C ALA A 5 15.56 9.59 8.98
N ALA A 6 16.18 10.76 9.20
CA ALA A 6 15.48 11.99 9.59
C ALA A 6 14.59 12.55 8.47
N LEU A 7 14.97 12.39 7.21
CA LEU A 7 14.20 12.75 6.02
C LEU A 7 12.97 11.86 5.90
N VAL A 8 13.14 10.54 5.94
CA VAL A 8 12.04 9.59 5.91
C VAL A 8 11.13 9.91 7.08
N LEU A 9 11.63 9.93 8.32
CA LEU A 9 10.84 10.30 9.50
C LEU A 9 10.15 11.67 9.36
N GLY A 10 10.81 12.66 8.77
CA GLY A 10 10.28 13.99 8.49
C GLY A 10 9.16 13.97 7.44
N LEU A 11 9.30 13.20 6.37
CA LEU A 11 8.25 12.94 5.37
C LEU A 11 7.08 12.16 5.99
N LEU A 12 7.39 11.16 6.81
CA LEU A 12 6.40 10.35 7.51
C LEU A 12 5.58 11.22 8.46
N VAL A 13 6.22 12.04 9.28
CA VAL A 13 5.55 12.97 10.19
C VAL A 13 4.83 14.07 9.41
N THR A 14 5.42 14.63 8.35
CA THR A 14 4.82 15.75 7.62
C THR A 14 3.61 15.32 6.80
N ALA A 15 3.69 14.21 6.05
CA ALA A 15 2.53 13.59 5.40
C ALA A 15 1.44 13.27 6.42
N TRP A 16 1.84 12.81 7.61
CA TRP A 16 0.93 12.50 8.71
C TRP A 16 0.49 13.73 9.55
N THR A 17 1.06 14.93 9.33
CA THR A 17 0.62 16.17 10.02
C THR A 17 -0.11 17.13 9.10
N GLN A 18 0.21 17.14 7.79
CA GLN A 18 -0.48 17.97 6.80
C GLN A 18 -1.79 17.37 6.31
N ALA A 19 -1.96 16.06 6.42
CA ALA A 19 -3.30 15.47 6.51
C ALA A 19 -3.96 15.79 7.87
N GLY A 20 -3.61 16.90 8.53
CA GLY A 20 -4.12 17.36 9.83
C GLY A 20 -5.58 17.82 9.85
N ALA A 21 -6.32 17.57 8.77
CA ALA A 21 -7.79 17.55 8.73
C ALA A 21 -8.34 16.12 8.57
N HIS A 22 -7.50 15.09 8.61
CA HIS A 22 -7.87 13.71 8.29
C HIS A 22 -8.18 12.88 9.55
N PRO A 23 -9.40 12.37 9.71
CA PRO A 23 -9.85 11.78 10.98
C PRO A 23 -9.22 10.43 11.38
N VAL A 24 -8.72 9.64 10.41
CA VAL A 24 -7.88 8.43 10.67
C VAL A 24 -6.76 8.73 11.68
N GLN A 25 -6.17 9.92 11.58
CA GLN A 25 -5.07 10.34 12.44
C GLN A 25 -5.54 10.66 13.86
N GLY A 26 -6.78 11.11 14.02
CA GLY A 26 -7.40 11.36 15.32
C GLY A 26 -7.49 10.08 16.15
N LYS A 27 -7.90 8.96 15.55
CA LYS A 27 -7.96 7.65 16.23
C LYS A 27 -6.58 7.10 16.54
N LEU A 28 -5.66 7.09 15.57
CA LEU A 28 -4.27 6.65 15.81
C LEU A 28 -3.57 7.53 16.86
N ARG A 29 -3.79 8.85 16.90
CA ARG A 29 -3.26 9.76 17.95
C ARG A 29 -3.91 9.57 19.31
N LYS A 30 -5.21 9.27 19.35
CA LYS A 30 -5.95 9.02 20.60
C LYS A 30 -5.49 7.72 21.25
N VAL A 31 -5.16 6.70 20.45
CA VAL A 31 -4.72 5.39 20.93
C VAL A 31 -3.20 5.36 21.16
N LEU A 32 -2.42 5.96 20.26
CA LEU A 32 -0.98 6.11 20.39
C LEU A 32 -0.63 7.56 20.69
N ALA A 33 -0.09 7.81 21.89
CA ALA A 33 0.56 9.07 22.18
C ALA A 33 1.53 9.40 21.03
N ARG A 34 1.51 10.64 20.53
CA ARG A 34 2.31 11.08 19.37
C ARG A 34 3.77 10.62 19.43
N SER A 35 4.38 10.68 20.62
CA SER A 35 5.74 10.22 20.88
C SER A 35 5.94 8.70 20.67
N ARG A 36 4.95 7.86 20.97
CA ARG A 36 5.02 6.40 20.72
C ARG A 36 5.00 6.09 19.22
N LEU A 37 4.16 6.79 18.46
CA LEU A 37 4.10 6.59 17.02
C LEU A 37 5.39 7.07 16.34
N GLU A 38 5.86 8.27 16.68
CA GLU A 38 7.14 8.80 16.17
C GLU A 38 8.28 7.82 16.46
N HIS A 39 8.32 7.26 17.68
CA HIS A 39 9.32 6.25 18.05
C HIS A 39 9.18 4.92 17.28
N GLN A 40 7.96 4.45 17.00
CA GLN A 40 7.75 3.25 16.18
C GLN A 40 8.24 3.47 14.74
N LEU A 41 7.92 4.62 14.16
CA LEU A 41 8.37 4.99 12.82
C LEU A 41 9.90 5.12 12.75
N GLU A 42 10.50 5.78 13.75
CA GLU A 42 11.95 5.90 13.85
C GLU A 42 12.61 4.51 13.95
N ARG A 43 12.03 3.61 14.73
CA ARG A 43 12.52 2.23 14.85
C ARG A 43 12.42 1.46 13.53
N GLN A 44 11.30 1.57 12.81
CA GLN A 44 11.12 0.92 11.50
C GLN A 44 12.20 1.38 10.50
N VAL A 45 12.37 2.70 10.36
CA VAL A 45 13.35 3.27 9.45
C VAL A 45 14.77 2.94 9.86
N SER A 46 15.07 3.00 11.16
CA SER A 46 16.40 2.65 11.68
C SER A 46 16.75 1.18 11.46
N THR A 47 15.77 0.29 11.62
CA THR A 47 15.94 -1.15 11.37
C THR A 47 16.20 -1.41 9.90
N ALA A 48 15.41 -0.80 9.00
CA ALA A 48 15.60 -0.92 7.57
C ALA A 48 16.97 -0.38 7.11
N LEU A 49 17.45 0.71 7.71
CA LEU A 49 18.76 1.29 7.39
C LEU A 49 19.95 0.66 8.14
N GLN A 50 19.73 -0.36 8.97
CA GLN A 50 20.77 -0.95 9.81
C GLN A 50 21.90 -1.57 8.99
N ALA A 51 21.56 -2.25 7.88
CA ALA A 51 22.55 -2.89 7.00
C ALA A 51 23.53 -1.87 6.44
N TRP A 52 23.01 -0.78 5.85
CA TRP A 52 23.82 0.32 5.37
C TRP A 52 24.62 1.01 6.48
N THR A 53 24.00 1.24 7.65
CA THR A 53 24.66 1.92 8.78
C THR A 53 25.88 1.13 9.24
N THR A 54 25.72 -0.20 9.35
CA THR A 54 26.79 -1.14 9.68
C THR A 54 27.87 -1.14 8.60
N LEU A 55 27.46 -1.15 7.33
CA LEU A 55 28.38 -1.13 6.19
C LEU A 55 29.31 0.09 6.22
N HIS A 56 28.78 1.31 6.43
CA HIS A 56 29.63 2.50 6.54
C HIS A 56 30.42 2.56 7.85
N ALA A 57 29.89 2.03 8.96
CA ALA A 57 30.64 1.92 10.21
C ALA A 57 31.89 1.04 10.04
N ASN A 58 31.82 0.05 9.15
CA ASN A 58 32.94 -0.83 8.77
C ASN A 58 33.81 -0.26 7.63
N GLY A 59 33.74 1.05 7.35
CA GLY A 59 34.64 1.74 6.44
C GLY A 59 34.24 1.70 4.96
N ALA A 60 33.05 1.21 4.62
CA ALA A 60 32.58 1.36 3.24
C ALA A 60 32.39 2.83 2.88
N ARG A 61 32.84 3.21 1.68
CA ARG A 61 32.74 4.60 1.20
C ARG A 61 31.28 5.09 1.18
N PRO A 62 31.03 6.39 1.42
CA PRO A 62 29.73 6.99 1.17
C PRO A 62 29.30 6.82 -0.30
N PHE A 63 27.98 6.79 -0.51
CA PHE A 63 27.42 6.83 -1.86
C PHE A 63 27.63 8.20 -2.50
N ASN A 64 28.04 8.20 -3.77
CA ASN A 64 28.19 9.38 -4.61
C ASN A 64 27.06 9.44 -5.66
N SER A 65 27.04 10.48 -6.49
CA SER A 65 25.99 10.65 -7.51
C SER A 65 25.94 9.53 -8.54
N SER A 66 27.08 8.95 -8.93
CA SER A 66 27.12 7.82 -9.87
C SER A 66 26.42 6.59 -9.30
N ASP A 67 26.57 6.31 -8.00
CA ASP A 67 25.88 5.18 -7.38
C ASP A 67 24.35 5.34 -7.42
N VAL A 68 23.88 6.60 -7.31
CA VAL A 68 22.45 6.94 -7.39
C VAL A 68 21.95 6.91 -8.84
N ASP A 69 22.78 7.35 -9.79
CA ASP A 69 22.52 7.23 -11.23
C ASP A 69 22.32 5.76 -11.60
N ASP A 70 23.26 4.88 -11.20
CA ASP A 70 23.20 3.44 -11.46
C ASP A 70 21.95 2.79 -10.83
N LEU A 71 21.62 3.16 -9.59
CA LEU A 71 20.39 2.68 -8.93
C LEU A 71 19.15 3.13 -9.71
N PHE A 72 19.07 4.40 -10.08
CA PHE A 72 17.93 4.93 -10.81
C PHE A 72 17.81 4.28 -12.19
N ASP A 73 18.90 4.13 -12.93
CA ASP A 73 18.90 3.53 -14.26
C ASP A 73 18.45 2.08 -14.26
N ARG A 74 18.81 1.29 -13.23
CA ARG A 74 18.31 -0.08 -13.04
C ARG A 74 16.80 -0.16 -12.82
N HIS A 75 16.20 0.87 -12.23
CA HIS A 75 14.80 0.86 -11.81
C HIS A 75 13.93 1.95 -12.46
N LYS A 76 14.44 2.65 -13.48
CA LYS A 76 13.76 3.82 -14.08
C LYS A 76 12.39 3.53 -14.67
N GLN A 77 12.05 2.26 -14.91
CA GLN A 77 10.72 1.86 -15.33
C GLN A 77 9.65 2.08 -14.24
N ALA A 78 10.02 1.99 -12.96
CA ALA A 78 9.05 2.05 -11.87
C ALA A 78 9.55 2.85 -10.65
N ALA A 79 10.60 3.67 -10.81
CA ALA A 79 11.11 4.53 -9.76
C ALA A 79 11.11 6.00 -10.17
N VAL A 80 10.89 6.89 -9.20
CA VAL A 80 11.07 8.33 -9.32
C VAL A 80 12.34 8.74 -8.61
N ARG A 81 13.16 9.58 -9.23
CA ARG A 81 14.31 10.21 -8.58
C ARG A 81 13.94 11.61 -8.13
N LEU A 82 14.32 11.97 -6.91
CA LEU A 82 14.04 13.26 -6.29
C LEU A 82 15.38 13.89 -5.90
N THR A 83 15.63 15.12 -6.35
CA THR A 83 16.86 15.84 -6.00
C THR A 83 16.55 17.22 -5.43
N VAL A 84 17.33 17.63 -4.43
CA VAL A 84 17.25 18.97 -3.84
C VAL A 84 18.53 19.72 -4.14
N ARG A 85 18.40 20.90 -4.75
CA ARG A 85 19.50 21.80 -5.10
C ARG A 85 19.07 23.24 -4.85
N ASN A 86 19.85 24.00 -4.08
CA ASN A 86 19.58 25.38 -3.71
C ASN A 86 18.16 25.57 -3.13
N GLY A 87 17.74 24.64 -2.26
CA GLY A 87 16.41 24.59 -1.65
C GLY A 87 15.27 24.18 -2.60
N ALA A 88 15.52 23.95 -3.89
CA ALA A 88 14.51 23.57 -4.86
C ALA A 88 14.46 22.05 -5.09
N LEU A 89 13.25 21.48 -5.08
CA LEU A 89 13.01 20.07 -5.42
C LEU A 89 12.83 19.90 -6.93
N SER A 90 13.55 18.96 -7.53
CA SER A 90 13.27 18.45 -8.87
C SER A 90 12.97 16.95 -8.82
N ALA A 91 12.26 16.46 -9.84
CA ALA A 91 11.91 15.04 -9.95
C ALA A 91 12.14 14.53 -11.38
N THR A 92 12.84 13.41 -11.51
CA THR A 92 12.91 12.65 -12.76
C THR A 92 11.89 11.53 -12.69
N LEU A 93 10.88 11.60 -13.55
CA LEU A 93 9.77 10.63 -13.57
C LEU A 93 10.22 9.28 -14.14
N PRO A 94 9.52 8.19 -13.79
CA PRO A 94 9.72 6.89 -14.41
C PRO A 94 9.50 6.94 -15.94
N SER A 95 10.17 6.05 -16.67
CA SER A 95 9.99 5.90 -18.12
C SER A 95 8.61 5.35 -18.47
N GLU A 96 8.05 4.49 -17.62
CA GLU A 96 6.70 3.97 -17.80
C GLU A 96 5.65 4.97 -17.30
N THR A 97 4.66 5.25 -18.14
CA THR A 97 3.65 6.28 -17.86
C THR A 97 2.60 5.82 -16.84
N TRP A 98 2.37 4.51 -16.69
CA TRP A 98 1.33 3.96 -15.81
C TRP A 98 1.56 4.32 -14.33
N CYS A 99 2.81 4.49 -13.90
CA CYS A 99 3.17 4.85 -12.52
C CYS A 99 3.36 6.36 -12.30
N HIS A 100 3.17 7.21 -13.32
CA HIS A 100 3.36 8.67 -13.20
C HIS A 100 2.47 9.30 -12.13
N SER A 101 1.25 8.81 -11.94
CA SER A 101 0.34 9.32 -10.91
C SER A 101 0.89 9.14 -9.50
N ARG A 102 1.56 8.00 -9.23
CA ARG A 102 2.24 7.69 -7.97
C ARG A 102 3.52 8.50 -7.82
N ALA A 103 4.35 8.57 -8.86
CA ALA A 103 5.55 9.40 -8.86
C ALA A 103 5.25 10.87 -8.52
N ARG A 104 4.16 11.43 -9.08
CA ARG A 104 3.70 12.78 -8.73
C ARG A 104 3.19 12.87 -7.30
N ALA A 105 2.57 11.82 -6.75
CA ALA A 105 2.17 11.79 -5.35
C ALA A 105 3.39 11.85 -4.42
N VAL A 106 4.42 11.05 -4.68
CA VAL A 106 5.70 11.12 -3.95
C VAL A 106 6.32 12.52 -4.06
N LYS A 107 6.37 13.09 -5.27
CA LYS A 107 6.90 14.46 -5.44
C LYS A 107 6.13 15.48 -4.59
N ARG A 108 4.78 15.45 -4.62
CA ARG A 108 3.97 16.37 -3.80
C ARG A 108 4.28 16.25 -2.31
N MET A 109 4.51 15.02 -1.83
CA MET A 109 4.91 14.80 -0.45
C MET A 109 6.25 15.47 -0.11
N PHE A 110 7.24 15.35 -1.00
CA PHE A 110 8.53 16.01 -0.83
C PHE A 110 8.42 17.53 -0.97
N ASP A 111 7.63 18.03 -1.93
CA ASP A 111 7.36 19.46 -2.07
C ASP A 111 6.82 20.02 -0.74
N THR A 112 5.84 19.34 -0.14
CA THR A 112 5.29 19.67 1.18
C THR A 112 6.38 19.79 2.25
N VAL A 113 7.35 18.87 2.31
CA VAL A 113 8.43 18.93 3.31
C VAL A 113 9.42 20.04 3.01
N VAL A 114 9.80 20.22 1.74
CA VAL A 114 10.68 21.32 1.32
C VAL A 114 10.11 22.67 1.72
N HIS A 115 8.82 22.90 1.47
CA HIS A 115 8.18 24.18 1.81
C HIS A 115 7.96 24.37 3.31
N SER A 116 7.71 23.29 4.07
CA SER A 116 7.37 23.42 5.50
C SER A 116 8.56 23.34 6.44
N ARG A 117 9.62 22.62 6.08
CA ARG A 117 10.78 22.35 6.95
C ARG A 117 12.13 22.54 6.27
N GLY A 118 12.13 22.72 4.94
CA GLY A 118 13.33 22.60 4.13
C GLY A 118 13.79 21.15 4.01
N LEU A 119 14.54 20.88 2.95
CA LEU A 119 15.37 19.69 2.82
C LEU A 119 16.81 20.13 2.55
N PRO A 120 17.84 19.40 2.99
CA PRO A 120 19.21 19.75 2.71
C PRO A 120 19.53 19.73 1.24
N ASP A 121 20.32 20.72 0.85
CA ASP A 121 20.97 20.74 -0.43
C ASP A 121 21.85 19.51 -0.62
N GLY A 122 21.83 18.97 -1.83
CA GLY A 122 22.56 17.76 -2.15
C GLY A 122 21.74 16.48 -2.00
N LEU A 123 20.54 16.52 -1.38
CA LEU A 123 19.69 15.32 -1.28
C LEU A 123 19.39 14.74 -2.66
N ASP A 124 19.54 13.42 -2.79
CA ASP A 124 19.34 12.65 -4.00
C ASP A 124 18.81 11.26 -3.63
N VAL A 125 17.55 10.98 -4.00
CA VAL A 125 16.81 9.80 -3.52
C VAL A 125 16.10 9.14 -4.67
N VAL A 126 16.08 7.81 -4.66
CA VAL A 126 15.29 6.99 -5.57
C VAL A 126 14.14 6.35 -4.79
N TRP A 127 12.92 6.50 -5.30
CA TRP A 127 11.70 5.98 -4.71
C TRP A 127 10.99 5.06 -5.71
N ASN A 128 10.88 3.78 -5.39
CA ASN A 128 10.10 2.78 -6.08
C ASN A 128 8.59 3.05 -5.91
N VAL A 129 7.90 3.24 -7.03
CA VAL A 129 6.46 3.48 -7.13
C VAL A 129 5.68 2.29 -7.72
N ASP A 130 6.36 1.16 -7.92
CA ASP A 130 5.72 -0.11 -8.24
C ASP A 130 4.88 -0.63 -7.06
N ASP A 131 4.03 -1.61 -7.33
CA ASP A 131 3.28 -2.36 -6.33
C ASP A 131 4.17 -3.32 -5.51
N ARG A 132 5.40 -3.58 -5.95
CA ARG A 132 6.28 -4.62 -5.40
C ARG A 132 7.65 -4.05 -5.01
N PRO A 133 8.34 -4.65 -4.02
CA PRO A 133 9.73 -4.32 -3.76
C PRO A 133 10.61 -4.69 -4.96
N LEU A 134 11.70 -3.94 -5.17
CA LEU A 134 12.58 -4.09 -6.34
C LEU A 134 14.02 -4.42 -5.97
N CYS A 135 14.39 -4.35 -4.69
CA CYS A 135 15.76 -4.50 -4.23
C CYS A 135 15.89 -5.82 -3.44
N PRO A 136 16.39 -6.93 -4.02
CA PRO A 136 16.55 -8.19 -3.31
C PRO A 136 17.43 -8.02 -2.06
N GLY A 137 17.25 -8.86 -1.05
CA GLY A 137 18.04 -8.88 0.19
C GLY A 137 19.44 -9.49 -0.01
N SER A 138 20.21 -8.91 -0.94
CA SER A 138 21.54 -9.39 -1.33
C SER A 138 22.65 -8.46 -0.83
N LEU A 139 23.88 -8.96 -0.82
CA LEU A 139 25.05 -8.14 -0.49
C LEU A 139 25.21 -6.98 -1.50
N GLU A 140 25.00 -7.24 -2.79
CA GLU A 140 25.05 -6.22 -3.85
C GLU A 140 24.07 -5.07 -3.56
N SER A 141 22.84 -5.41 -3.17
CA SER A 141 21.79 -4.46 -2.86
C SER A 141 22.15 -3.51 -1.72
N VAL A 142 22.78 -4.02 -0.66
CA VAL A 142 23.19 -3.18 0.49
C VAL A 142 24.45 -2.35 0.20
N HIS A 143 25.22 -2.71 -0.84
CA HIS A 143 26.31 -1.90 -1.37
C HIS A 143 25.87 -0.84 -2.39
N ALA A 144 24.59 -0.79 -2.75
CA ALA A 144 23.97 0.29 -3.51
C ALA A 144 23.29 1.30 -2.57
N PRO A 145 22.97 2.53 -3.02
CA PRO A 145 22.14 3.44 -2.24
C PRO A 145 20.79 2.82 -1.88
N PRO A 146 20.18 3.20 -0.74
CA PRO A 146 18.89 2.65 -0.34
C PRO A 146 17.79 3.05 -1.32
N LEU A 147 17.04 2.07 -1.81
CA LEU A 147 15.81 2.26 -2.56
C LEU A 147 14.64 2.35 -1.59
N ILE A 148 13.90 3.46 -1.62
CA ILE A 148 12.68 3.60 -0.80
C ILE A 148 11.50 3.01 -1.57
N ALA A 149 10.64 2.23 -0.92
CA ALA A 149 9.46 1.63 -1.56
C ALA A 149 8.21 1.74 -0.68
N THR A 150 7.03 1.79 -1.30
CA THR A 150 5.77 1.84 -0.56
C THR A 150 5.51 0.60 0.31
N CYS A 151 5.93 -0.56 -0.18
CA CYS A 151 5.89 -1.81 0.53
C CYS A 151 7.24 -2.51 0.42
N THR A 152 7.52 -3.40 1.36
CA THR A 152 8.65 -4.33 1.31
C THR A 152 8.14 -5.76 1.40
N GLN A 153 9.02 -6.75 1.38
CA GLN A 153 8.71 -8.16 1.58
C GLN A 153 9.93 -8.83 2.23
N GLU A 154 9.72 -9.95 2.92
CA GLU A 154 10.83 -10.79 3.36
C GLU A 154 11.75 -11.16 2.18
N GLY A 155 13.05 -11.08 2.38
CA GLY A 155 14.04 -11.31 1.32
C GLY A 155 14.27 -10.09 0.40
N PHE A 156 13.75 -8.91 0.75
CA PHE A 156 14.05 -7.64 0.07
C PHE A 156 14.73 -6.64 1.03
N ALA A 157 15.58 -5.79 0.46
CA ALA A 157 16.30 -4.73 1.16
C ALA A 157 15.59 -3.37 1.05
N ASP A 158 14.52 -3.21 0.27
CA ASP A 158 13.81 -1.94 0.12
C ASP A 158 13.52 -1.28 1.48
N VAL A 159 13.80 0.02 1.57
CA VAL A 159 13.51 0.81 2.78
C VAL A 159 12.03 1.18 2.76
N PRO A 160 11.24 0.83 3.80
CA PRO A 160 9.82 1.12 3.83
C PRO A 160 9.60 2.64 3.86
N GLY A 161 8.96 3.14 2.82
CA GLY A 161 8.39 4.46 2.72
C GLY A 161 6.91 4.47 3.11
N THR A 162 6.30 5.63 2.98
CA THR A 162 4.86 5.81 3.20
C THR A 162 4.02 5.28 2.04
N VAL A 163 2.76 4.99 2.33
CA VAL A 163 1.76 4.67 1.31
C VAL A 163 1.44 5.88 0.46
N VAL A 164 1.77 5.83 -0.83
CA VAL A 164 1.56 6.96 -1.77
C VAL A 164 0.08 7.23 -2.01
N GLU A 165 -0.76 6.21 -1.88
CA GLU A 165 -2.22 6.30 -1.93
C GLU A 165 -2.84 6.87 -0.66
N ALA A 166 -2.09 7.05 0.44
CA ALA A 166 -2.64 7.68 1.64
C ALA A 166 -3.12 9.11 1.38
N SER A 167 -2.58 9.78 0.35
CA SER A 167 -3.08 11.09 -0.09
C SER A 167 -4.48 11.04 -0.73
N ARG A 168 -5.02 9.84 -1.00
CA ARG A 168 -6.39 9.65 -1.52
C ARG A 168 -7.41 9.49 -0.41
N ALA A 169 -6.96 9.24 0.82
CA ALA A 169 -7.82 9.30 1.98
C ALA A 169 -8.23 10.78 2.14
N ASN A 170 -9.38 11.14 1.59
CA ASN A 170 -10.08 12.40 1.79
C ASN A 170 -11.44 12.07 2.43
N VAL A 171 -11.39 11.29 3.50
CA VAL A 171 -12.58 10.82 4.20
C VAL A 171 -12.80 11.71 5.40
N ASP A 172 -13.81 12.57 5.34
CA ASP A 172 -14.29 13.27 6.54
C ASP A 172 -15.12 12.31 7.38
N GLU A 173 -14.46 11.56 8.26
CA GLU A 173 -15.09 10.65 9.23
C GLU A 173 -16.15 11.34 10.09
N ALA A 174 -15.97 12.62 10.47
CA ALA A 174 -16.97 13.30 11.30
C ALA A 174 -18.26 13.46 10.47
N ALA A 175 -18.13 14.01 9.26
CA ALA A 175 -19.24 14.10 8.32
C ALA A 175 -19.83 12.72 7.95
N LEU A 176 -19.00 11.68 7.78
CA LEU A 176 -19.47 10.32 7.52
C LEU A 176 -20.16 9.70 8.73
N SER A 177 -19.68 9.95 9.95
CA SER A 177 -20.28 9.42 11.17
C SER A 177 -21.62 10.10 11.46
N ASP A 178 -21.73 11.39 11.15
CA ASP A 178 -22.97 12.15 11.30
C ASP A 178 -24.00 11.75 10.24
N SER A 179 -23.58 11.52 8.99
CA SER A 179 -24.47 11.12 7.89
C SER A 179 -24.79 9.62 7.87
N LEU A 180 -23.89 8.77 8.36
CA LEU A 180 -24.05 7.31 8.44
C LEU A 180 -23.70 6.80 9.86
N PRO A 181 -24.61 7.00 10.84
CA PRO A 181 -24.44 6.49 12.19
C PRO A 181 -24.20 4.98 12.21
N TRP A 182 -23.37 4.49 13.12
CA TRP A 182 -23.00 3.07 13.21
C TRP A 182 -24.21 2.11 13.19
N GLN A 183 -25.28 2.48 13.88
CA GLN A 183 -26.49 1.67 14.04
C GLN A 183 -27.29 1.51 12.74
N THR A 184 -27.13 2.42 11.78
CA THR A 184 -27.85 2.37 10.49
C THR A 184 -27.07 1.65 9.40
N ARG A 185 -25.79 1.31 9.67
CA ARG A 185 -24.93 0.60 8.73
C ARG A 185 -25.30 -0.89 8.65
N SER A 186 -25.11 -1.48 7.48
CA SER A 186 -25.35 -2.90 7.22
C SER A 186 -24.41 -3.79 8.05
N ASP A 187 -24.96 -4.87 8.62
CA ASP A 187 -24.20 -5.93 9.29
C ASP A 187 -23.55 -6.93 8.32
N VAL A 188 -23.82 -6.79 7.01
CA VAL A 188 -23.17 -7.60 5.96
C VAL A 188 -21.78 -7.02 5.68
N ALA A 189 -20.74 -7.86 5.79
CA ALA A 189 -19.39 -7.45 5.46
C ALA A 189 -19.25 -7.11 3.98
N PHE A 190 -18.37 -6.17 3.65
CA PHE A 190 -18.27 -5.65 2.30
C PHE A 190 -16.86 -5.70 1.74
N TRP A 191 -16.79 -6.01 0.44
CA TRP A 191 -15.61 -5.80 -0.37
C TRP A 191 -16.00 -5.55 -1.83
N ALA A 192 -15.37 -4.58 -2.48
CA ALA A 192 -15.39 -4.50 -3.93
C ALA A 192 -14.03 -4.09 -4.48
N GLY A 193 -13.63 -4.65 -5.60
CA GLY A 193 -12.35 -4.32 -6.22
C GLY A 193 -12.13 -5.03 -7.55
N SER A 194 -10.95 -4.85 -8.14
CA SER A 194 -10.59 -5.57 -9.35
C SER A 194 -10.07 -6.98 -9.05
N THR A 195 -9.95 -7.79 -10.09
CA THR A 195 -9.34 -9.14 -10.06
C THR A 195 -7.84 -9.15 -9.73
N THR A 196 -7.23 -8.03 -9.31
CA THR A 196 -5.84 -8.02 -8.82
C THR A 196 -5.68 -8.90 -7.56
N GLY A 197 -4.47 -9.07 -7.06
CA GLY A 197 -4.15 -10.11 -6.09
C GLY A 197 -2.76 -10.66 -6.36
N ARG A 198 -2.37 -11.68 -5.59
CA ARG A 198 -1.02 -12.27 -5.56
C ARG A 198 -0.38 -12.34 -6.94
N TRP A 199 0.87 -11.87 -7.02
CA TRP A 199 1.69 -12.05 -8.20
C TRP A 199 2.05 -13.53 -8.35
N LEU A 200 1.38 -14.23 -9.25
CA LEU A 200 1.68 -15.63 -9.58
C LEU A 200 2.80 -15.71 -10.64
N ALA A 201 3.30 -16.92 -10.87
CA ALA A 201 4.30 -17.22 -11.90
C ALA A 201 3.91 -16.71 -13.31
N SER A 202 2.62 -16.48 -13.56
CA SER A 202 2.08 -15.89 -14.79
C SER A 202 2.39 -14.39 -15.01
N GLY A 203 3.28 -13.81 -14.21
CA GLY A 203 3.57 -12.37 -14.29
C GLY A 203 2.37 -11.50 -13.93
N GLY A 204 1.57 -11.95 -12.96
CA GLY A 204 0.34 -11.27 -12.56
C GLY A 204 -0.80 -11.32 -13.59
N ARG A 205 -0.70 -12.14 -14.64
CA ARG A 205 -1.82 -12.35 -15.57
C ARG A 205 -2.84 -13.33 -14.99
N ARG A 206 -4.11 -13.03 -15.23
CA ARG A 206 -5.25 -13.88 -14.87
C ARG A 206 -5.59 -14.73 -16.07
N THR A 207 -5.34 -16.03 -15.93
CA THR A 207 -5.57 -17.04 -16.95
C THR A 207 -6.79 -17.86 -16.58
N ILE A 208 -7.29 -18.67 -17.51
CA ILE A 208 -8.36 -19.65 -17.24
C ILE A 208 -7.98 -20.58 -16.08
N ASP A 209 -6.70 -20.96 -16.01
CA ASP A 209 -6.21 -21.94 -15.03
C ASP A 209 -6.01 -21.37 -13.62
N ASN A 210 -5.79 -20.05 -13.48
CA ASN A 210 -5.32 -19.49 -12.20
C ASN A 210 -6.28 -18.49 -11.54
N TRP A 211 -7.28 -17.96 -12.26
CA TRP A 211 -8.08 -16.86 -11.73
C TRP A 211 -8.81 -17.25 -10.45
N ALA A 212 -9.29 -18.50 -10.35
CA ALA A 212 -10.03 -19.03 -9.21
C ALA A 212 -9.16 -19.22 -7.95
N GLU A 213 -7.83 -19.33 -8.13
CA GLU A 213 -6.89 -19.51 -7.02
C GLU A 213 -6.56 -18.20 -6.31
N LEU A 214 -6.88 -17.06 -6.94
CA LEU A 214 -6.57 -15.75 -6.39
C LEU A 214 -7.37 -15.49 -5.10
N PRO A 215 -6.75 -14.90 -4.07
CA PRO A 215 -7.43 -14.62 -2.80
C PRO A 215 -8.73 -13.83 -2.94
N ARG A 216 -8.79 -12.89 -3.89
CA ARG A 216 -9.99 -12.08 -4.15
C ARG A 216 -11.09 -12.84 -4.86
N SER A 217 -10.75 -13.79 -5.73
CA SER A 217 -11.73 -14.66 -6.39
C SER A 217 -12.37 -15.60 -5.38
N ARG A 218 -11.56 -16.13 -4.44
CA ARG A 218 -12.07 -16.92 -3.30
C ARG A 218 -13.00 -16.09 -2.43
N LEU A 219 -12.65 -14.84 -2.11
CA LEU A 219 -13.52 -13.93 -1.35
C LEU A 219 -14.88 -13.71 -2.03
N CYS A 220 -14.90 -13.45 -3.35
CA CYS A 220 -16.15 -13.33 -4.11
C CYS A 220 -16.94 -14.65 -4.14
N ASN A 221 -16.28 -15.81 -4.21
CA ASN A 221 -16.95 -17.11 -4.15
C ASN A 221 -17.64 -17.32 -2.80
N ILE A 222 -17.01 -16.87 -1.70
CA ILE A 222 -17.61 -16.91 -0.36
C ILE A 222 -18.85 -16.04 -0.30
N SER A 223 -18.80 -14.83 -0.84
CA SER A 223 -19.98 -13.96 -0.92
C SER A 223 -21.11 -14.61 -1.72
N LYS A 224 -20.79 -15.28 -2.83
CA LYS A 224 -21.79 -16.03 -3.61
C LYS A 224 -22.44 -17.16 -2.80
N GLN A 225 -21.68 -17.85 -1.95
CA GLN A 225 -22.17 -18.95 -1.12
C GLN A 225 -22.88 -18.49 0.16
N HIS A 226 -22.49 -17.34 0.69
CA HIS A 226 -22.98 -16.77 1.94
C HIS A 226 -23.27 -15.26 1.79
N PRO A 227 -24.26 -14.89 0.96
CA PRO A 227 -24.56 -13.48 0.68
C PRO A 227 -25.15 -12.73 1.87
N ASP A 228 -25.61 -13.45 2.90
CA ASP A 228 -26.13 -12.91 4.15
C ASP A 228 -25.04 -12.39 5.11
N ILE A 229 -23.80 -12.83 4.94
CA ILE A 229 -22.66 -12.39 5.77
C ILE A 229 -21.63 -11.54 5.02
N LEU A 230 -21.54 -11.67 3.69
CA LEU A 230 -20.54 -11.00 2.87
C LEU A 230 -21.11 -10.59 1.50
N ASP A 231 -20.99 -9.31 1.17
CA ASP A 231 -21.14 -8.73 -0.17
C ASP A 231 -19.74 -8.44 -0.73
N ALA A 232 -19.20 -9.39 -1.49
CA ALA A 232 -17.90 -9.28 -2.15
C ALA A 232 -18.03 -9.45 -3.66
N LYS A 233 -17.62 -8.42 -4.41
CA LYS A 233 -17.82 -8.38 -5.87
C LYS A 233 -16.65 -7.78 -6.63
N PHE A 234 -16.45 -8.27 -7.85
CA PHE A 234 -15.51 -7.65 -8.78
C PHE A 234 -16.16 -6.45 -9.48
N VAL A 235 -15.39 -5.37 -9.62
CA VAL A 235 -15.83 -4.17 -10.36
C VAL A 235 -15.27 -4.14 -11.78
N LYS A 236 -14.13 -4.80 -12.00
CA LYS A 236 -13.51 -4.99 -13.32
C LYS A 236 -12.46 -6.10 -13.29
N CYS A 237 -12.18 -6.63 -14.46
CA CYS A 237 -10.97 -7.40 -14.68
C CYS A 237 -9.73 -6.47 -14.75
N ALA A 238 -8.62 -6.88 -14.11
CA ALA A 238 -7.30 -6.30 -14.29
C ALA A 238 -6.32 -7.38 -14.78
N LYS A 239 -5.65 -7.14 -15.91
CA LYS A 239 -4.67 -8.06 -16.52
C LYS A 239 -5.19 -9.49 -16.76
N CYS A 240 -6.47 -9.66 -17.15
CA CYS A 240 -6.97 -10.97 -17.58
C CYS A 240 -6.71 -11.20 -19.05
N GLU A 241 -6.48 -12.47 -19.39
CA GLU A 241 -6.44 -12.95 -20.76
C GLU A 241 -7.83 -12.95 -21.38
N PRO A 242 -7.94 -13.00 -22.72
CA PRO A 242 -9.23 -13.12 -23.40
C PRO A 242 -10.07 -14.28 -22.87
N GLY A 243 -11.37 -14.07 -22.63
CA GLY A 243 -12.29 -15.09 -22.13
C GLY A 243 -12.34 -15.24 -20.61
N VAL A 244 -11.33 -14.77 -19.88
CA VAL A 244 -11.26 -14.93 -18.42
C VAL A 244 -12.29 -14.06 -17.71
N TRP A 245 -12.57 -12.86 -18.21
CA TRP A 245 -13.56 -11.98 -17.57
C TRP A 245 -14.99 -12.48 -17.75
N GLU A 246 -15.29 -13.02 -18.93
CA GLU A 246 -16.55 -13.68 -19.24
C GLU A 246 -16.74 -14.90 -18.32
N LEU A 247 -15.70 -15.71 -18.15
CA LEU A 247 -15.71 -16.85 -17.24
C LEU A 247 -15.92 -16.41 -15.77
N VAL A 248 -15.14 -15.44 -15.30
CA VAL A 248 -15.26 -14.88 -13.94
C VAL A 248 -16.68 -14.39 -13.67
N THR A 249 -17.28 -13.65 -14.60
CA THR A 249 -18.64 -13.09 -14.42
C THR A 249 -19.73 -14.15 -14.54
N GLN A 250 -19.53 -15.19 -15.35
CA GLN A 250 -20.40 -16.36 -15.40
C GLN A 250 -20.37 -17.13 -14.07
N VAL A 251 -19.19 -17.33 -13.49
CA VAL A 251 -19.02 -18.13 -12.27
C VAL A 251 -19.35 -17.35 -11.01
N LEU A 252 -18.94 -16.10 -10.88
CA LEU A 252 -19.08 -15.30 -9.66
C LEU A 252 -20.22 -14.28 -9.69
N GLY A 253 -20.85 -14.08 -10.84
CA GLY A 253 -21.90 -13.08 -11.04
C GLY A 253 -21.39 -11.83 -11.75
N GLN A 254 -22.34 -11.00 -12.18
CA GLN A 254 -22.06 -9.76 -12.91
C GLN A 254 -21.29 -8.77 -12.02
N PRO A 255 -20.43 -7.93 -12.63
CA PRO A 255 -19.73 -6.91 -11.86
C PRO A 255 -20.70 -5.89 -11.30
N ASP A 256 -20.22 -5.14 -10.30
CA ASP A 256 -20.96 -3.99 -9.82
C ASP A 256 -21.16 -2.96 -10.95
N PRO A 257 -22.40 -2.65 -11.36
CA PRO A 257 -22.65 -1.65 -12.39
C PRO A 257 -22.19 -0.24 -11.97
N GLU A 258 -22.08 0.03 -10.67
CA GLU A 258 -21.63 1.32 -10.13
C GLU A 258 -20.10 1.46 -10.13
N GLY A 259 -19.36 0.37 -10.41
CA GLY A 259 -17.91 0.37 -10.45
C GLY A 259 -17.28 0.39 -9.06
N TYR A 260 -16.21 1.17 -8.88
CA TYR A 260 -15.52 1.25 -7.59
C TYR A 260 -16.38 2.01 -6.57
N PRO A 261 -16.61 1.44 -5.37
CA PRO A 261 -17.44 2.09 -4.37
C PRO A 261 -16.75 3.36 -3.83
N THR A 262 -17.53 4.42 -3.67
CA THR A 262 -17.08 5.63 -2.98
C THR A 262 -16.78 5.35 -1.50
N ALA A 263 -16.06 6.26 -0.83
CA ALA A 263 -15.84 6.15 0.61
C ALA A 263 -17.17 6.09 1.39
N GLU A 264 -18.18 6.86 0.98
CA GLU A 264 -19.53 6.80 1.56
C GLU A 264 -20.20 5.45 1.30
N GLY A 265 -20.12 4.93 0.06
CA GLY A 265 -20.67 3.62 -0.29
C GLY A 265 -20.08 2.50 0.57
N GLN A 266 -18.76 2.52 0.81
CA GLN A 266 -18.10 1.59 1.72
C GLN A 266 -18.53 1.79 3.17
N ALA A 267 -18.67 3.05 3.62
CA ALA A 267 -19.06 3.39 4.98
C ALA A 267 -20.50 2.99 5.35
N ARG A 268 -21.34 2.61 4.38
CA ARG A 268 -22.66 2.01 4.63
C ARG A 268 -22.58 0.63 5.30
N HIS A 269 -21.41 0.02 5.35
CA HIS A 269 -21.19 -1.28 5.97
C HIS A 269 -20.43 -1.14 7.28
N LYS A 270 -20.83 -1.94 8.29
CA LYS A 270 -20.14 -2.03 9.58
C LYS A 270 -18.81 -2.75 9.46
N PHE A 271 -18.69 -3.66 8.50
CA PHE A 271 -17.54 -4.54 8.34
C PHE A 271 -16.98 -4.43 6.93
N ILE A 272 -15.68 -4.18 6.81
CA ILE A 272 -14.99 -4.08 5.51
C ILE A 272 -13.84 -5.06 5.49
N VAL A 273 -13.79 -5.92 4.48
CA VAL A 273 -12.63 -6.78 4.24
C VAL A 273 -11.58 -5.99 3.49
N ASP A 274 -10.33 -5.99 3.96
CA ASP A 274 -9.20 -5.41 3.25
C ASP A 274 -8.25 -6.52 2.80
N ILE A 275 -8.10 -6.67 1.48
CA ILE A 275 -7.27 -7.72 0.88
C ILE A 275 -6.35 -7.11 -0.18
N ASP A 276 -5.12 -7.60 -0.16
CA ASP A 276 -4.04 -7.09 -0.99
C ASP A 276 -4.29 -7.24 -2.48
N GLY A 277 -3.64 -6.36 -3.25
CA GLY A 277 -3.56 -6.43 -4.70
C GLY A 277 -2.36 -7.23 -5.15
N GLU A 278 -1.59 -6.70 -6.09
CA GLU A 278 -0.34 -7.33 -6.56
C GLU A 278 0.78 -7.26 -5.52
N GLY A 279 0.74 -6.25 -4.65
CA GLY A 279 1.56 -6.16 -3.45
C GLY A 279 0.69 -5.88 -2.22
N TYR A 280 0.50 -4.61 -1.89
CA TYR A 280 -0.28 -4.18 -0.73
C TYR A 280 -1.70 -3.70 -1.11
N SER A 281 -2.56 -3.48 -0.12
CA SER A 281 -3.80 -2.71 -0.29
C SER A 281 -3.55 -1.20 -0.08
N GLY A 282 -3.49 -0.45 -1.18
CA GLY A 282 -3.43 1.02 -1.13
C GLY A 282 -4.68 1.69 -0.53
N ARG A 283 -5.75 0.94 -0.31
CA ARG A 283 -6.99 1.43 0.32
C ARG A 283 -6.99 1.31 1.84
N PHE A 284 -6.06 0.56 2.42
CA PHE A 284 -6.08 0.31 3.87
C PHE A 284 -6.03 1.62 4.69
N ALA A 285 -5.30 2.63 4.20
CA ALA A 285 -5.27 3.97 4.81
C ALA A 285 -6.64 4.68 4.81
N GLU A 286 -7.36 4.60 3.69
CA GLU A 286 -8.69 5.16 3.52
C GLU A 286 -9.71 4.41 4.39
N HIS A 287 -9.63 3.07 4.37
CA HIS A 287 -10.49 2.19 5.14
C HIS A 287 -10.49 2.57 6.62
N LEU A 288 -9.31 2.68 7.25
CA LEU A 288 -9.18 3.03 8.68
C LEU A 288 -9.91 4.33 9.10
N GLY A 289 -10.35 5.15 8.15
CA GLY A 289 -11.00 6.44 8.37
C GLY A 289 -12.50 6.44 8.21
N ASN A 290 -13.10 5.38 7.70
CA ASN A 290 -14.53 5.36 7.41
C ASN A 290 -15.39 4.90 8.60
N GLY A 291 -14.76 4.57 9.73
CA GLY A 291 -15.43 4.17 10.97
C GLY A 291 -15.99 2.74 10.97
N ALA A 292 -15.71 1.93 9.95
CA ALA A 292 -16.03 0.51 9.94
C ALA A 292 -15.05 -0.31 10.80
N VAL A 293 -15.41 -1.55 11.07
CA VAL A 293 -14.49 -2.59 11.56
C VAL A 293 -13.83 -3.24 10.36
N HIS A 294 -12.50 -3.19 10.31
CA HIS A 294 -11.74 -3.72 9.17
C HIS A 294 -11.24 -5.12 9.44
N PHE A 295 -11.56 -6.06 8.56
CA PHE A 295 -10.93 -7.38 8.50
C PHE A 295 -9.76 -7.33 7.53
N LYS A 296 -8.55 -7.05 8.04
CA LYS A 296 -7.35 -7.01 7.20
C LYS A 296 -6.84 -8.44 7.02
N VAL A 297 -6.90 -8.91 5.78
CA VAL A 297 -6.22 -10.14 5.40
C VAL A 297 -4.72 -9.94 5.54
N GLU A 298 -4.04 -10.93 6.13
CA GLU A 298 -2.59 -10.97 6.27
C GLU A 298 -1.88 -10.56 4.96
N THR A 299 -0.76 -9.86 5.10
CA THR A 299 -0.04 -9.26 3.98
C THR A 299 1.37 -9.81 3.91
N GLU A 300 1.77 -10.31 2.75
CA GLU A 300 3.17 -10.60 2.42
C GLU A 300 3.95 -9.30 2.13
N TYR A 301 3.24 -8.17 1.99
CA TYR A 301 3.77 -6.88 1.53
C TYR A 301 3.58 -5.78 2.58
N PRO A 302 4.26 -5.87 3.73
CA PRO A 302 4.12 -4.86 4.76
C PRO A 302 4.48 -3.47 4.22
N THR A 303 3.55 -2.55 4.44
CA THR A 303 3.74 -1.11 4.30
C THR A 303 4.09 -0.52 5.67
N GLN A 304 4.61 0.70 5.69
CA GLN A 304 4.75 1.47 6.93
C GLN A 304 3.44 1.50 7.75
N LEU A 305 2.30 1.73 7.08
CA LEU A 305 0.99 1.80 7.75
C LEU A 305 0.61 0.48 8.43
N THR A 306 0.78 -0.65 7.75
CA THR A 306 0.46 -1.96 8.32
C THR A 306 1.37 -2.32 9.50
N GLN A 307 2.60 -1.78 9.54
CA GLN A 307 3.52 -2.03 10.66
C GLN A 307 3.23 -1.15 11.89
N ILE A 308 2.54 -0.01 11.74
CA ILE A 308 2.08 0.80 12.89
C ILE A 308 0.63 0.48 13.29
N ALA A 309 -0.15 -0.12 12.41
CA ALA A 309 -1.49 -0.58 12.73
C ALA A 309 -1.42 -1.81 13.66
N ILE A 310 -2.11 -1.76 14.80
CA ILE A 310 -2.06 -2.79 15.83
C ILE A 310 -3.27 -3.71 15.66
N PRO A 311 -3.06 -5.02 15.43
CA PRO A 311 -4.14 -6.00 15.37
C PRO A 311 -5.01 -5.97 16.65
N TYR A 312 -6.31 -6.19 16.48
CA TYR A 312 -7.35 -6.12 17.52
C TYR A 312 -7.57 -4.76 18.17
N VAL A 313 -6.78 -3.74 17.79
CA VAL A 313 -6.95 -2.35 18.24
C VAL A 313 -7.41 -1.46 17.10
N HIS A 314 -6.75 -1.54 15.95
CA HIS A 314 -7.08 -0.75 14.76
C HIS A 314 -7.84 -1.55 13.70
N TYR A 315 -7.68 -2.88 13.68
CA TYR A 315 -8.34 -3.77 12.73
C TYR A 315 -8.40 -5.20 13.30
N MET A 316 -9.29 -6.02 12.76
CA MET A 316 -9.38 -7.46 13.01
C MET A 316 -8.48 -8.20 12.02
N PRO A 317 -7.43 -8.93 12.46
CA PRO A 317 -6.62 -9.72 11.54
C PRO A 317 -7.45 -10.90 11.00
N ALA A 318 -7.35 -11.12 9.69
CA ALA A 318 -7.93 -12.27 9.00
C ALA A 318 -6.81 -13.07 8.35
N TYR A 319 -6.78 -14.38 8.56
CA TYR A 319 -5.77 -15.25 7.97
C TYR A 319 -6.18 -15.68 6.56
N HIS A 320 -5.20 -15.88 5.68
CA HIS A 320 -5.45 -16.44 4.34
C HIS A 320 -6.19 -17.79 4.39
N THR A 321 -6.00 -18.54 5.48
CA THR A 321 -6.63 -19.85 5.69
C THR A 321 -8.15 -19.77 5.86
N LEU A 322 -8.69 -18.63 6.33
CA LEU A 322 -10.14 -18.40 6.37
C LEU A 322 -10.76 -18.49 4.97
N PHE A 323 -9.98 -18.20 3.93
CA PHE A 323 -10.42 -18.28 2.54
C PHE A 323 -9.96 -19.55 1.83
N SER A 324 -9.04 -20.33 2.42
CA SER A 324 -8.46 -21.51 1.77
C SER A 324 -9.30 -22.76 1.94
N SER A 325 -10.18 -22.82 2.95
CA SER A 325 -11.09 -23.96 3.16
C SER A 325 -12.27 -23.98 2.19
N ILE A 326 -12.45 -22.91 1.40
CA ILE A 326 -13.56 -22.76 0.47
C ILE A 326 -13.02 -22.95 -0.94
N GLU A 327 -13.17 -24.19 -1.42
CA GLU A 327 -12.75 -24.56 -2.76
C GLU A 327 -13.85 -24.26 -3.79
N PHE A 328 -13.43 -23.80 -4.97
CA PHE A 328 -14.27 -23.88 -6.14
C PHE A 328 -14.49 -25.34 -6.50
N SER A 329 -15.75 -25.71 -6.78
CA SER A 329 -16.07 -27.05 -7.30
C SER A 329 -15.35 -27.28 -8.64
N PRO A 330 -15.09 -28.53 -9.04
CA PRO A 330 -14.48 -28.82 -10.33
C PRO A 330 -15.22 -28.15 -11.51
N GLN A 331 -16.55 -28.09 -11.46
CA GLN A 331 -17.38 -27.44 -12.48
C GLN A 331 -17.23 -25.93 -12.51
N GLN A 332 -16.78 -25.29 -11.43
CA GLN A 332 -16.52 -23.86 -11.38
C GLN A 332 -15.09 -23.50 -11.83
N ARG A 333 -14.19 -24.48 -11.97
CA ARG A 333 -12.80 -24.29 -12.42
C ARG A 333 -12.60 -24.50 -13.93
N ILE A 334 -13.59 -25.08 -14.62
CA ILE A 334 -13.61 -25.39 -16.05
C ILE A 334 -14.40 -24.29 -16.77
#